data_AF-A0A0P0XUC9-F1
#
_entry.id   AF-A0A0P0XUC9-F1
#
_cell.length_a   1.000
_cell.length_b   1.000
_cell.length_c   1.000
_cell.angle_alpha   90.00
_cell.angle_beta   90.00
_cell.angle_gamma   90.00
#
_symmetry.space_group_name_H-M   'P 1'
#
loop_
_entity.id
_entity.type
_entity.pdbx_description
1 polymer ?
#
loop_
_entity_poly.entity_id
_entity_poly.type
_entity_poly.pdbx_seq_one_letter_code
_entity_poly.pdbx_strand_id
1 'polypeptide(L)'
;MVLPGSKESQNYDSNNQKVHPQPIDENMNQNLLKTYEVMVKKFQSQIQTRDTEITHLQQQIDEAKLRKSKLEKKLKQRGLLNKESEESDDEDNYFSIELTPSLFTSAVDNAYQSIHDFSKPLINMMKAAGWDLDAAANAIEPAVVYTRRAHKKYAFESYICQRMFGGFQEESFSVKAANITVSNEAFFHQFLAVRAMDPLDVLSQNPDSVFGKFCRSKYLLLVHPKMEGSFFGNMDQRNYVMSGGHPRTPFYQAFLKLAKSIWLLHRLAYSFDPKVKVFQVKKGSDFSEIHMESVVKNIILDEGAERPKVGLMVMPGFLIGTSVIQSRVYLSGVKSAD
;
A
#
# COMPACT_ATOMS: atom_id res chain seq x y z
N MET A 1 25.45 -103.65 14.14
CA MET A 1 24.05 -103.57 14.62
C MET A 1 23.60 -102.11 14.45
N VAL A 2 22.67 -101.88 13.51
CA VAL A 2 21.61 -100.85 13.46
C VAL A 2 21.93 -99.36 13.80
N LEU A 3 21.79 -98.49 12.78
CA LEU A 3 21.53 -97.02 12.80
C LEU A 3 20.11 -96.70 13.38
N PRO A 4 19.60 -95.45 13.55
CA PRO A 4 20.13 -94.07 13.39
C PRO A 4 19.69 -93.08 14.51
N GLY A 5 19.97 -91.77 14.38
CA GLY A 5 19.22 -90.72 15.11
C GLY A 5 19.85 -89.31 15.11
N SER A 6 19.11 -88.34 14.58
CA SER A 6 19.51 -86.97 14.20
C SER A 6 19.32 -85.89 15.30
N LYS A 7 20.18 -84.84 15.30
CA LYS A 7 19.88 -83.37 15.24
C LYS A 7 20.78 -82.46 16.10
N GLU A 8 21.42 -81.51 15.38
CA GLU A 8 21.59 -80.07 15.64
C GLU A 8 22.09 -79.54 17.01
N SER A 9 23.29 -78.94 17.04
CA SER A 9 23.47 -77.46 16.99
C SER A 9 24.88 -76.99 17.43
N GLN A 10 25.55 -76.28 16.51
CA GLN A 10 26.37 -75.06 16.67
C GLN A 10 27.54 -75.05 17.69
N ASN A 11 28.79 -74.86 17.21
CA ASN A 11 29.43 -73.53 17.27
C ASN A 11 30.85 -73.43 16.66
N TYR A 12 30.97 -72.38 15.81
CA TYR A 12 32.11 -71.53 15.47
C TYR A 12 33.42 -72.13 14.95
N ASP A 13 33.44 -72.41 13.64
CA ASP A 13 34.63 -72.20 12.82
C ASP A 13 34.78 -70.72 12.45
N SER A 14 35.93 -70.14 12.79
CA SER A 14 36.30 -68.78 12.44
C SER A 14 36.64 -68.70 10.95
N ASN A 15 35.63 -68.41 10.11
CA ASN A 15 35.82 -68.26 8.67
C ASN A 15 35.97 -66.77 8.31
N ASN A 16 37.10 -66.47 7.68
CA ASN A 16 37.58 -65.14 7.35
C ASN A 16 36.80 -64.60 6.13
N GLN A 17 35.68 -63.91 6.33
CA GLN A 17 34.92 -63.27 5.26
C GLN A 17 35.29 -61.79 5.17
N LYS A 18 36.18 -61.47 4.22
CA LYS A 18 36.36 -60.12 3.71
C LYS A 18 35.00 -59.58 3.24
N VAL A 19 34.50 -58.56 3.92
CA VAL A 19 33.38 -57.75 3.43
C VAL A 19 33.86 -57.02 2.18
N HIS A 20 33.46 -57.52 1.00
CA HIS A 20 33.64 -56.81 -0.25
C HIS A 20 32.70 -55.59 -0.26
N PRO A 21 33.18 -54.37 -0.57
CA PRO A 21 32.27 -53.27 -0.91
C PRO A 21 31.50 -53.67 -2.17
N GLN A 22 30.16 -53.60 -2.11
CA GLN A 22 29.32 -53.73 -3.30
C GLN A 22 29.72 -52.65 -4.30
N PRO A 23 29.83 -52.96 -5.60
CA PRO A 23 30.14 -51.96 -6.60
C PRO A 23 28.96 -50.98 -6.66
N ILE A 24 29.22 -49.73 -6.28
CA ILE A 24 28.35 -48.61 -6.65
C ILE A 24 28.30 -48.64 -8.18
N ASP A 25 27.09 -48.75 -8.73
CA ASP A 25 26.84 -48.85 -10.17
C ASP A 25 27.46 -47.64 -10.89
N GLU A 26 28.72 -47.79 -11.33
CA GLU A 26 29.50 -46.78 -12.04
C GLU A 26 28.75 -46.28 -13.29
N ASN A 27 27.89 -47.14 -13.85
CA ASN A 27 27.05 -46.83 -15.01
C ASN A 27 25.91 -45.86 -14.64
N MET A 28 25.32 -45.99 -13.44
CA MET A 28 24.29 -45.07 -12.94
C MET A 28 24.87 -43.68 -12.66
N ASN A 29 26.08 -43.62 -12.07
CA ASN A 29 26.79 -42.35 -11.85
C ASN A 29 27.22 -41.69 -13.18
N GLN A 30 27.66 -42.47 -14.17
CA GLN A 30 27.98 -41.94 -15.51
C GLN A 30 26.73 -41.43 -16.24
N ASN A 31 25.59 -42.11 -16.13
CA ASN A 31 24.34 -41.64 -16.74
C ASN A 31 23.81 -40.37 -16.08
N LEU A 32 23.96 -40.26 -14.75
CA LEU A 32 23.59 -39.05 -14.03
C LEU A 32 24.48 -37.86 -14.43
N LEU A 33 25.80 -38.09 -14.57
CA LEU A 33 26.75 -37.06 -15.01
C LEU A 33 26.43 -36.57 -16.44
N LYS A 34 26.14 -37.50 -17.37
CA LYS A 34 25.69 -37.15 -18.73
C LYS A 34 24.39 -36.34 -18.72
N THR A 35 23.46 -36.67 -17.83
CA THR A 35 22.20 -35.93 -17.68
C THR A 35 22.45 -34.49 -17.22
N TYR A 36 23.32 -34.28 -16.23
CA TYR A 36 23.70 -32.95 -15.78
C TYR A 36 24.45 -32.18 -16.87
N GLU A 37 25.32 -32.83 -17.63
CA GLU A 37 26.04 -32.20 -18.74
C GLU A 37 25.10 -31.69 -19.83
N VAL A 38 24.08 -32.48 -20.21
CA VAL A 38 23.04 -32.07 -21.15
C VAL A 38 22.23 -30.89 -20.60
N MET A 39 21.90 -30.91 -19.30
CA MET A 39 21.14 -29.85 -18.65
C MET A 39 21.93 -28.53 -18.60
N VAL A 40 23.23 -28.59 -18.30
CA VAL A 40 24.13 -27.43 -18.33
C VAL A 40 24.20 -26.83 -19.73
N LYS A 41 24.39 -27.65 -20.77
CA LYS A 41 24.40 -27.19 -22.17
C LYS A 41 23.08 -26.53 -22.56
N LYS A 42 21.95 -27.09 -22.11
CA LYS A 42 20.61 -26.51 -22.33
C LYS A 42 20.45 -25.15 -21.65
N PHE A 43 20.88 -25.01 -20.39
CA PHE A 43 20.82 -23.72 -19.69
C PHE A 43 21.76 -22.68 -20.29
N GLN A 44 22.97 -23.07 -20.68
CA GLN A 44 23.90 -22.17 -21.36
C GLN A 44 23.30 -21.64 -22.67
N SER A 45 22.67 -22.50 -23.47
CA SER A 45 21.97 -22.09 -24.69
C SER A 45 20.83 -21.12 -24.38
N GLN A 46 20.03 -21.38 -23.35
CA GLN A 46 18.94 -20.47 -22.95
C GLN A 46 19.45 -19.11 -22.49
N ILE A 47 20.53 -19.07 -21.71
CA ILE A 47 21.16 -17.80 -21.28
C ILE A 47 21.62 -17.01 -22.50
N GLN A 48 22.34 -17.64 -23.43
CA GLN A 48 22.79 -16.98 -24.66
C GLN A 48 21.62 -16.43 -25.49
N THR A 49 20.53 -17.18 -25.63
CA THR A 49 19.33 -16.69 -26.33
C THR A 49 18.73 -15.47 -25.64
N ARG A 50 18.63 -15.47 -24.31
CA ARG A 50 18.09 -14.33 -23.55
C ARG A 50 19.03 -13.12 -23.60
N ASP A 51 20.34 -13.31 -23.57
CA ASP A 51 21.31 -12.23 -23.73
C ASP A 51 21.17 -11.58 -25.12
N THR A 52 20.99 -12.37 -26.18
CA THR A 52 20.73 -11.82 -27.52
C THR A 52 19.42 -11.05 -27.59
N GLU A 53 18.37 -11.50 -26.90
CA GLU A 53 17.09 -10.79 -26.83
C GLU A 53 17.20 -9.46 -26.07
N ILE A 54 17.95 -9.43 -24.96
CA ILE A 54 18.21 -8.22 -24.19
C ILE A 54 18.95 -7.18 -25.04
N THR A 55 20.03 -7.59 -25.72
CA THR A 55 20.80 -6.69 -26.59
C THR A 55 19.95 -6.15 -27.74
N HIS A 56 19.08 -6.99 -28.32
CA HIS A 56 18.15 -6.56 -29.37
C HIS A 56 17.12 -5.55 -28.86
N LEU A 57 16.53 -5.77 -27.69
CA LEU A 57 15.57 -4.84 -27.08
C LEU A 57 16.23 -3.50 -26.69
N GLN A 58 17.46 -3.54 -26.18
CA GLN A 58 18.25 -2.33 -25.89
C GLN A 58 18.48 -1.50 -27.15
N GLN A 59 18.82 -2.16 -28.26
CA GLN A 59 18.96 -1.49 -29.55
C GLN A 59 17.64 -0.85 -30.02
N GLN A 60 16.50 -1.54 -29.87
CA GLN A 60 15.19 -0.97 -30.21
C GLN A 60 14.85 0.26 -29.35
N ILE A 61 15.20 0.25 -28.06
CA ILE A 61 15.00 1.39 -27.15
C ILE A 61 15.82 2.59 -27.62
N ASP A 62 17.08 2.39 -27.97
CA ASP A 62 17.96 3.47 -28.42
C ASP A 62 17.53 4.05 -29.77
N GLU A 63 17.07 3.19 -30.69
CA GLU A 63 16.45 3.64 -31.94
C GLU A 63 15.17 4.45 -31.70
N ALA A 64 14.31 4.02 -30.78
CA ALA A 64 13.08 4.73 -30.43
C ALA A 64 13.38 6.10 -29.80
N LYS A 65 14.37 6.17 -28.89
CA LYS A 65 14.85 7.44 -28.30
C LYS A 65 15.38 8.39 -29.37
N LEU A 66 16.15 7.87 -30.33
CA LEU A 66 16.66 8.68 -31.44
C LEU A 66 15.53 9.19 -32.35
N ARG A 67 14.53 8.34 -32.66
CA ARG A 67 13.34 8.74 -33.43
C ARG A 67 12.54 9.83 -32.70
N LYS A 68 12.32 9.69 -31.39
CA LYS A 68 11.68 10.70 -30.53
C LYS A 68 12.42 12.04 -30.61
N SER A 69 13.73 12.05 -30.38
CA SER A 69 14.53 13.28 -30.44
C SER A 69 14.48 13.97 -31.81
N LYS A 70 14.48 13.19 -32.90
CA LYS A 70 14.34 13.73 -34.27
C LYS A 70 12.96 14.34 -34.50
N LEU A 71 11.90 13.72 -34.00
CA LEU A 71 10.53 14.22 -34.08
C LEU A 71 10.36 15.52 -33.27
N GLU A 72 10.89 15.58 -32.05
CA GLU A 72 10.89 16.79 -31.22
C GLU A 72 11.60 17.96 -31.90
N LYS A 73 12.77 17.72 -32.51
CA LYS A 73 13.49 18.75 -33.29
C LYS A 73 12.68 19.24 -34.50
N LYS A 74 11.99 18.34 -35.20
CA LYS A 74 11.12 18.69 -36.34
C LYS A 74 9.88 19.48 -35.90
N LEU A 75 9.31 19.17 -34.73
CA LEU A 75 8.18 19.90 -34.16
C LEU A 75 8.57 21.31 -33.71
N LYS A 76 9.75 21.47 -33.10
CA LYS A 76 10.33 22.79 -32.78
C LYS A 76 10.56 23.63 -34.03
N GLN A 77 11.11 23.05 -35.10
CA GLN A 77 11.31 23.76 -36.38
C GLN A 77 10.01 24.15 -37.08
N ARG A 78 8.89 23.46 -36.80
CA ARG A 78 7.56 23.78 -37.36
C ARG A 78 6.76 24.77 -36.51
N GLY A 79 7.31 25.30 -35.41
CA GLY A 79 6.62 26.27 -34.55
C GLY A 79 5.43 25.68 -33.78
N LEU A 80 5.34 24.36 -33.66
CA LEU A 80 4.28 23.66 -32.91
C LEU A 80 4.68 23.35 -31.46
N LEU A 81 5.89 23.77 -31.06
CA LEU A 81 6.40 23.72 -29.69
C LEU A 81 7.01 25.09 -29.39
N ASN A 82 6.21 26.01 -28.85
CA ASN A 82 6.74 27.24 -28.28
C ASN A 82 7.36 26.90 -26.92
N LYS A 83 8.62 27.30 -26.73
CA LYS A 83 9.29 27.27 -25.44
C LYS A 83 9.32 28.67 -24.86
N GLU A 84 8.97 28.74 -23.58
CA GLU A 84 9.48 29.67 -22.57
C GLU A 84 8.84 31.07 -22.53
N SER A 85 7.82 31.20 -21.67
CA SER A 85 7.90 32.24 -20.64
C SER A 85 8.19 31.52 -19.33
N GLU A 86 9.29 31.92 -18.70
CA GLU A 86 9.67 31.54 -17.34
C GLU A 86 8.59 32.07 -16.40
N GLU A 87 7.62 31.22 -16.02
CA GLU A 87 6.75 31.33 -14.84
C GLU A 87 5.59 30.33 -15.01
N SER A 88 5.82 29.06 -14.62
CA SER A 88 4.84 28.08 -14.11
C SER A 88 5.26 26.65 -14.47
N ASP A 89 5.89 25.97 -13.51
CA ASP A 89 6.30 24.55 -13.59
C ASP A 89 5.11 23.55 -13.54
N ASP A 90 3.85 24.01 -13.69
CA ASP A 90 2.67 23.20 -13.37
C ASP A 90 1.90 22.61 -14.57
N GLU A 91 2.12 23.07 -15.82
CA GLU A 91 1.32 22.59 -16.96
C GLU A 91 1.95 21.46 -17.79
N ASP A 92 3.28 21.30 -17.81
CA ASP A 92 3.95 20.21 -18.55
C ASP A 92 3.77 18.82 -17.89
N ASN A 93 3.19 18.77 -16.69
CA ASN A 93 2.93 17.54 -15.93
C ASN A 93 1.62 16.83 -16.36
N TYR A 94 0.81 17.43 -17.24
CA TYR A 94 -0.49 16.84 -17.61
C TYR A 94 -0.34 15.59 -18.49
N PHE A 95 0.63 15.56 -19.40
CA PHE A 95 0.78 14.49 -20.41
C PHE A 95 1.82 13.40 -20.10
N SER A 96 2.59 13.53 -19.00
CA SER A 96 3.75 12.65 -18.74
C SER A 96 3.62 11.75 -17.50
N ILE A 97 2.48 11.78 -16.80
CA ILE A 97 2.33 10.95 -15.59
C ILE A 97 1.97 9.51 -15.97
N GLU A 98 2.94 8.64 -15.76
CA GLU A 98 2.82 7.20 -15.92
C GLU A 98 2.36 6.53 -14.61
N LEU A 99 1.55 5.48 -14.75
CA LEU A 99 1.15 4.64 -13.63
C LEU A 99 2.36 3.81 -13.14
N THR A 100 2.93 4.21 -12.00
CA THR A 100 4.14 3.59 -11.44
C THR A 100 3.99 3.27 -9.95
N PRO A 101 4.71 2.29 -9.40
CA PRO A 101 4.72 2.02 -7.96
C PRO A 101 5.16 3.23 -7.12
N SER A 102 6.06 4.07 -7.65
CA SER A 102 6.48 5.32 -7.00
C SER A 102 5.34 6.34 -6.95
N LEU A 103 4.58 6.52 -8.04
CA LEU A 103 3.39 7.37 -8.04
C LEU A 103 2.38 6.92 -6.96
N PHE A 104 2.17 5.60 -6.84
CA PHE A 104 1.31 5.06 -5.80
C PHE A 104 1.87 5.32 -4.39
N THR A 105 3.17 5.11 -4.18
CA THR A 105 3.83 5.38 -2.88
C THR A 105 3.68 6.85 -2.48
N SER A 106 3.91 7.78 -3.41
CA SER A 106 3.68 9.21 -3.18
C SER A 106 2.21 9.52 -2.86
N ALA A 107 1.26 8.82 -3.47
CA ALA A 107 -0.16 8.96 -3.14
C ALA A 107 -0.50 8.44 -1.74
N VAL A 108 0.15 7.36 -1.28
CA VAL A 108 0.04 6.85 0.10
C VAL A 108 0.57 7.90 1.08
N ASP A 109 1.74 8.48 0.81
CA ASP A 109 2.32 9.52 1.65
C ASP A 109 1.45 10.78 1.70
N ASN A 110 0.92 11.22 0.56
CA ASN A 110 -0.02 12.34 0.49
C ASN A 110 -1.31 12.07 1.27
N ALA A 111 -1.83 10.85 1.23
CA ALA A 111 -3.00 10.46 2.01
C ALA A 111 -2.72 10.42 3.52
N TYR A 112 -1.54 9.95 3.93
CA TYR A 112 -1.11 10.02 5.33
C TYR A 112 -0.96 11.46 5.81
N GLN A 113 -0.31 12.31 5.00
CA GLN A 113 -0.11 13.71 5.32
C GLN A 113 -1.45 14.47 5.43
N SER A 114 -2.41 14.19 4.56
CA SER A 114 -3.73 14.82 4.61
C SER A 114 -4.55 14.37 5.83
N ILE A 115 -4.40 13.12 6.29
CA ILE A 115 -4.96 12.64 7.57
C ILE A 115 -4.39 13.45 8.72
N HIS A 116 -3.06 13.58 8.75
CA HIS A 116 -2.38 14.39 9.76
C HIS A 116 -2.85 15.85 9.74
N ASP A 117 -2.93 16.46 8.56
CA ASP A 117 -3.32 17.86 8.42
C ASP A 117 -4.78 18.11 8.76
N PHE A 118 -5.69 17.18 8.44
CA PHE A 118 -7.10 17.28 8.83
C PHE A 118 -7.33 16.98 10.33
N SER A 119 -6.45 16.20 10.97
CA SER A 119 -6.54 15.97 12.41
C SER A 119 -6.43 17.27 13.21
N LYS A 120 -5.66 18.26 12.72
CA LYS A 120 -5.45 19.56 13.36
C LYS A 120 -6.76 20.36 13.51
N PRO A 121 -7.52 20.70 12.43
CA PRO A 121 -8.79 21.40 12.57
C PRO A 121 -9.82 20.56 13.33
N LEU A 122 -9.84 19.23 13.19
CA LEU A 122 -10.73 18.37 13.98
C LEU A 122 -10.50 18.52 15.48
N ILE A 123 -9.24 18.40 15.92
CA ILE A 123 -8.85 18.57 17.31
C ILE A 123 -9.10 20.01 17.79
N ASN A 124 -8.86 21.01 16.95
CA ASN A 124 -9.13 22.41 17.30
C ASN A 124 -10.62 22.67 17.51
N MET A 125 -11.50 22.10 16.68
CA MET A 125 -12.95 22.19 16.89
C MET A 125 -13.37 21.50 18.19
N MET A 126 -12.79 20.33 18.52
CA MET A 126 -13.03 19.67 19.80
C MET A 126 -12.60 20.53 21.00
N LYS A 127 -11.41 21.15 20.93
CA LYS A 127 -10.92 22.07 21.98
C LYS A 127 -11.86 23.27 22.14
N ALA A 128 -12.26 23.90 21.04
CA ALA A 128 -13.16 25.05 21.05
C ALA A 128 -14.55 24.68 21.63
N ALA A 129 -15.00 23.46 21.40
CA ALA A 129 -16.23 22.91 21.96
C ALA A 129 -16.09 22.41 23.42
N GLY A 130 -14.93 22.60 24.07
CA GLY A 130 -14.71 22.22 25.46
C GLY A 130 -14.57 20.71 25.70
N TRP A 131 -14.19 19.93 24.68
CA TRP A 131 -14.00 18.48 24.83
C TRP A 131 -12.75 18.16 25.64
N ASP A 132 -12.83 17.13 26.49
CA ASP A 132 -11.65 16.49 27.06
C ASP A 132 -10.99 15.60 26.00
N LEU A 133 -9.85 16.05 25.48
CA LEU A 133 -9.10 15.33 24.45
C LEU A 133 -8.47 14.04 24.96
N ASP A 134 -8.13 13.96 26.24
CA ASP A 134 -7.55 12.75 26.83
C ASP A 134 -8.64 11.67 26.94
N ALA A 135 -9.84 12.06 27.38
CA ALA A 135 -11.02 11.17 27.38
C ALA A 135 -11.44 10.78 25.96
N ALA A 136 -11.43 11.72 25.00
CA ALA A 136 -11.76 11.44 23.60
C ALA A 136 -10.77 10.45 22.96
N ALA A 137 -9.46 10.64 23.16
CA ALA A 137 -8.44 9.72 22.65
C ALA A 137 -8.64 8.30 23.23
N ASN A 138 -8.91 8.19 24.53
CA ASN A 138 -9.18 6.90 25.19
C ASN A 138 -10.52 6.27 24.73
N ALA A 139 -11.51 7.07 24.35
CA ALA A 139 -12.76 6.56 23.79
C ALA A 139 -12.59 6.01 22.36
N ILE A 140 -11.67 6.57 21.58
CA ILE A 140 -11.35 6.09 20.23
C ILE A 140 -10.54 4.79 20.32
N GLU A 141 -9.41 4.83 21.03
CA GLU A 141 -8.49 3.70 21.16
C GLU A 141 -8.28 3.38 22.65
N PRO A 142 -9.17 2.58 23.27
CA PRO A 142 -9.10 2.28 24.69
C PRO A 142 -7.84 1.49 25.02
N ALA A 143 -7.26 1.65 26.20
CA ALA A 143 -6.11 0.84 26.67
C ALA A 143 -4.81 0.93 25.83
N VAL A 144 -4.66 1.95 24.97
CA VAL A 144 -3.36 2.25 24.35
C VAL A 144 -2.47 3.00 25.35
N VAL A 145 -1.29 2.47 25.61
CA VAL A 145 -0.30 3.10 26.48
C VAL A 145 0.66 3.94 25.64
N TYR A 146 0.42 5.25 25.65
CA TYR A 146 1.22 6.22 24.90
C TYR A 146 2.53 6.53 25.63
N THR A 147 3.63 6.50 24.90
CA THR A 147 4.99 6.85 25.37
C THR A 147 5.08 8.33 25.76
N ARG A 148 4.37 9.21 25.04
CA ARG A 148 4.32 10.66 25.34
C ARG A 148 2.87 11.13 25.29
N ARG A 149 2.49 12.10 26.14
CA ARG A 149 1.13 12.68 26.12
C ARG A 149 0.75 13.23 24.74
N ALA A 150 1.70 13.86 24.06
CA ALA A 150 1.52 14.41 22.71
C ALA A 150 1.19 13.33 21.65
N HIS A 151 1.49 12.06 21.90
CA HIS A 151 1.20 10.96 20.96
C HIS A 151 -0.28 10.58 20.92
N LYS A 152 -1.11 11.06 21.86
CA LYS A 152 -2.57 10.87 21.80
C LYS A 152 -3.19 11.44 20.52
N LYS A 153 -2.51 12.36 19.81
CA LYS A 153 -2.88 12.81 18.47
C LYS A 153 -3.11 11.63 17.48
N TYR A 154 -2.33 10.55 17.62
CA TYR A 154 -2.44 9.37 16.75
C TYR A 154 -3.75 8.61 16.93
N ALA A 155 -4.47 8.78 18.05
CA ALA A 155 -5.83 8.25 18.19
C ALA A 155 -6.78 8.93 17.18
N PHE A 156 -6.71 10.25 17.06
CA PHE A 156 -7.55 11.00 16.13
C PHE A 156 -7.17 10.73 14.67
N GLU A 157 -5.87 10.63 14.37
CA GLU A 157 -5.40 10.20 13.04
C GLU A 157 -5.90 8.79 12.69
N SER A 158 -5.83 7.84 13.65
CA SER A 158 -6.39 6.49 13.48
C SER A 158 -7.90 6.50 13.24
N TYR A 159 -8.65 7.29 14.02
CA TYR A 159 -10.08 7.48 13.81
C TYR A 159 -10.40 7.97 12.39
N ILE A 160 -9.69 9.00 11.93
CA ILE A 160 -9.85 9.55 10.59
C ILE A 160 -9.55 8.46 9.55
N CYS A 161 -8.41 7.79 9.69
CA CYS A 161 -7.99 6.71 8.82
C CYS A 161 -9.06 5.61 8.70
N GLN A 162 -9.56 5.08 9.83
CA GLN A 162 -10.57 4.02 9.86
C GLN A 162 -11.86 4.43 9.12
N ARG A 163 -12.33 5.66 9.34
CA ARG A 163 -13.55 6.18 8.70
C ARG A 163 -13.35 6.40 7.19
N MET A 164 -12.20 6.93 6.80
CA MET A 164 -11.93 7.25 5.40
C MET A 164 -11.59 6.01 4.55
N PHE A 165 -10.85 5.04 5.08
CA PHE A 165 -10.48 3.81 4.38
C PHE A 165 -11.54 2.70 4.44
N GLY A 166 -12.64 2.87 5.18
CA GLY A 166 -13.75 1.92 5.16
C GLY A 166 -14.28 1.69 3.72
N GLY A 167 -14.32 0.44 3.26
CA GLY A 167 -14.77 0.08 1.91
C GLY A 167 -13.72 0.26 0.81
N PHE A 168 -12.45 0.54 1.13
CA PHE A 168 -11.39 0.73 0.13
C PHE A 168 -11.17 -0.51 -0.79
N GLN A 169 -11.59 -1.69 -0.34
CA GLN A 169 -11.53 -2.96 -1.08
C GLN A 169 -12.65 -3.10 -2.13
N GLU A 170 -13.60 -2.17 -2.17
CA GLU A 170 -14.71 -2.15 -3.12
C GLU A 170 -14.47 -1.07 -4.19
N GLU A 171 -14.70 -1.37 -5.47
CA GLU A 171 -14.44 -0.47 -6.63
C GLU A 171 -15.01 0.96 -6.51
N SER A 172 -16.05 1.11 -5.70
CA SER A 172 -16.79 2.34 -5.49
C SER A 172 -16.87 2.76 -4.02
N PHE A 173 -15.97 2.27 -3.14
CA PHE A 173 -16.05 2.53 -1.69
C PHE A 173 -17.41 2.16 -1.08
N SER A 174 -18.07 1.12 -1.60
CA SER A 174 -19.45 0.72 -1.25
C SER A 174 -20.51 1.80 -1.52
N VAL A 175 -20.19 2.86 -2.28
CA VAL A 175 -21.18 3.82 -2.79
C VAL A 175 -21.88 3.16 -3.96
N LYS A 176 -23.17 2.82 -3.81
CA LYS A 176 -24.01 2.16 -4.82
C LYS A 176 -23.70 2.67 -6.24
N ALA A 177 -22.88 1.92 -6.96
CA ALA A 177 -22.67 2.12 -8.38
C ALA A 177 -23.80 1.38 -9.11
N ALA A 178 -24.24 1.92 -10.25
CA ALA A 178 -24.89 1.07 -11.24
C ALA A 178 -23.94 -0.10 -11.56
N ASN A 179 -24.47 -1.29 -11.87
CA ASN A 179 -23.72 -2.52 -12.15
C ASN A 179 -22.84 -2.42 -13.41
N ILE A 180 -21.89 -1.49 -13.43
CA ILE A 180 -20.98 -1.20 -14.53
C ILE A 180 -19.59 -1.50 -13.98
N THR A 181 -19.01 -2.60 -14.46
CA THR A 181 -17.60 -2.91 -14.24
C THR A 181 -16.75 -1.82 -14.89
N VAL A 182 -15.95 -1.12 -14.09
CA VAL A 182 -15.07 -0.05 -14.57
C VAL A 182 -13.72 -0.65 -14.93
N SER A 183 -13.19 -0.37 -16.12
CA SER A 183 -11.85 -0.84 -16.51
C SER A 183 -10.75 -0.16 -15.69
N ASN A 184 -9.61 -0.83 -15.50
CA ASN A 184 -8.46 -0.26 -14.78
C ASN A 184 -8.00 1.07 -15.39
N GLU A 185 -8.05 1.19 -16.72
CA GLU A 185 -7.74 2.44 -17.43
C GLU A 185 -8.71 3.58 -17.07
N ALA A 186 -10.01 3.29 -16.95
CA ALA A 186 -10.99 4.29 -16.55
C ALA A 186 -10.76 4.80 -15.12
N PHE A 187 -10.25 3.97 -14.20
CA PHE A 187 -9.81 4.46 -12.88
C PHE A 187 -8.62 5.43 -13.00
N PHE A 188 -7.68 5.17 -13.92
CA PHE A 188 -6.54 6.06 -14.11
C PHE A 188 -6.98 7.39 -14.71
N HIS A 189 -7.87 7.38 -15.70
CA HIS A 189 -8.46 8.60 -16.24
C HIS A 189 -9.21 9.42 -15.17
N GLN A 190 -9.93 8.76 -14.25
CA GLN A 190 -10.55 9.45 -13.11
C GLN A 190 -9.52 10.06 -12.16
N PHE A 191 -8.38 9.40 -11.95
CA PHE A 191 -7.26 9.98 -11.19
C PHE A 191 -6.71 11.22 -11.89
N LEU A 192 -6.42 11.15 -13.20
CA LEU A 192 -5.91 12.26 -13.99
C LEU A 192 -6.84 13.48 -13.95
N ALA A 193 -8.14 13.25 -14.13
CA ALA A 193 -9.15 14.31 -14.16
C ALA A 193 -9.26 15.10 -12.85
N VAL A 194 -9.06 14.44 -11.70
CA VAL A 194 -9.27 15.06 -10.38
C VAL A 194 -7.97 15.60 -9.77
N ARG A 195 -6.80 15.01 -10.09
CA ARG A 195 -5.56 15.32 -9.34
C ARG A 195 -5.18 16.81 -9.37
N ALA A 196 -5.36 17.47 -10.52
CA ALA A 196 -4.89 18.85 -10.75
C ALA A 196 -5.91 19.92 -10.32
N MET A 197 -7.16 19.53 -10.06
CA MET A 197 -8.24 20.47 -9.77
C MET A 197 -8.47 20.65 -8.28
N ASP A 198 -8.86 21.84 -7.82
CA ASP A 198 -9.33 22.01 -6.44
C ASP A 198 -10.58 21.13 -6.19
N PRO A 199 -10.69 20.42 -5.06
CA PRO A 199 -11.84 19.55 -4.83
C PRO A 199 -13.18 20.29 -4.81
N LEU A 200 -13.25 21.57 -4.39
CA LEU A 200 -14.49 22.34 -4.50
C LEU A 200 -14.85 22.64 -5.96
N ASP A 201 -13.87 22.88 -6.82
CA ASP A 201 -14.12 23.15 -8.25
C ASP A 201 -14.66 21.90 -8.94
N VAL A 202 -14.07 20.73 -8.66
CA VAL A 202 -14.56 19.43 -9.16
C VAL A 202 -16.02 19.23 -8.75
N LEU A 203 -16.34 19.52 -7.49
CA LEU A 203 -17.69 19.35 -6.95
C LEU A 203 -18.66 20.42 -7.46
N SER A 204 -18.19 21.62 -7.77
CA SER A 204 -19.02 22.68 -8.33
C SER A 204 -19.48 22.37 -9.75
N GLN A 205 -18.69 21.60 -10.51
CA GLN A 205 -19.05 21.15 -11.85
C GLN A 205 -20.06 20.00 -11.82
N ASN A 206 -19.89 19.04 -10.90
CA ASN A 206 -20.81 17.92 -10.76
C ASN A 206 -20.88 17.39 -9.31
N PRO A 207 -21.79 17.93 -8.48
CA PRO A 207 -21.95 17.53 -7.08
C PRO A 207 -22.36 16.06 -6.90
N ASP A 208 -23.10 15.50 -7.85
CA ASP A 208 -23.62 14.11 -7.79
C ASP A 208 -22.71 13.09 -8.49
N SER A 209 -21.50 13.51 -8.88
CA SER A 209 -20.44 12.63 -9.37
C SER A 209 -20.08 11.52 -8.36
N VAL A 210 -19.37 10.48 -8.80
CA VAL A 210 -18.90 9.43 -7.88
C VAL A 210 -18.00 10.01 -6.78
N PHE A 211 -17.18 11.01 -7.12
CA PHE A 211 -16.36 11.75 -6.14
C PHE A 211 -17.23 12.54 -5.16
N GLY A 212 -18.27 13.24 -5.63
CA GLY A 212 -19.19 13.98 -4.74
C GLY A 212 -19.97 13.07 -3.80
N LYS A 213 -20.49 11.95 -4.31
CA LYS A 213 -21.13 10.91 -3.49
C LYS A 213 -20.17 10.31 -2.46
N PHE A 214 -18.91 10.08 -2.84
CA PHE A 214 -17.85 9.66 -1.92
C PHE A 214 -17.62 10.71 -0.82
N CYS A 215 -17.41 11.98 -1.18
CA CYS A 215 -17.21 13.08 -0.24
C CYS A 215 -18.38 13.21 0.75
N ARG A 216 -19.62 13.17 0.26
CA ARG A 216 -20.83 13.18 1.10
C ARG A 216 -20.84 12.01 2.08
N SER A 217 -20.67 10.79 1.57
CA SER A 217 -20.69 9.57 2.38
C SER A 217 -19.61 9.61 3.48
N LYS A 218 -18.38 9.95 3.10
CA LYS A 218 -17.24 10.01 4.02
C LYS A 218 -17.36 11.11 5.05
N TYR A 219 -17.87 12.28 4.68
CA TYR A 219 -18.10 13.37 5.62
C TYR A 219 -19.11 12.95 6.70
N LEU A 220 -20.26 12.40 6.30
CA LEU A 220 -21.33 11.98 7.22
C LEU A 220 -20.91 10.83 8.14
N LEU A 221 -19.95 10.01 7.70
CA LEU A 221 -19.35 8.92 8.45
C LEU A 221 -18.25 9.41 9.41
N LEU A 222 -17.41 10.34 8.97
CA LEU A 222 -16.29 10.86 9.75
C LEU A 222 -16.76 11.85 10.82
N VAL A 223 -17.70 12.74 10.48
CA VAL A 223 -18.22 13.77 11.38
C VAL A 223 -19.60 13.33 11.89
N HIS A 224 -19.59 12.72 13.08
CA HIS A 224 -20.78 12.27 13.78
C HIS A 224 -21.72 13.45 14.12
N PRO A 225 -23.06 13.27 14.12
CA PRO A 225 -24.00 14.34 14.46
C PRO A 225 -23.69 15.08 15.76
N LYS A 226 -23.30 14.36 16.81
CA LYS A 226 -22.88 14.95 18.10
C LYS A 226 -21.64 15.84 17.98
N MET A 227 -20.71 15.51 17.08
CA MET A 227 -19.54 16.36 16.81
C MET A 227 -19.99 17.66 16.16
N GLU A 228 -20.80 17.61 15.10
CA GLU A 228 -21.30 18.85 14.46
C GLU A 228 -22.09 19.74 15.41
N GLY A 229 -23.01 19.16 16.18
CA GLY A 229 -23.77 19.91 17.17
C GLY A 229 -22.86 20.62 18.17
N SER A 230 -21.76 19.98 18.59
CA SER A 230 -20.77 20.61 19.48
C SER A 230 -19.86 21.63 18.77
N PHE A 231 -19.55 21.42 17.49
CA PHE A 231 -18.62 22.25 16.72
C PHE A 231 -19.26 23.54 16.22
N PHE A 232 -20.52 23.45 15.80
CA PHE A 232 -21.23 24.54 15.10
C PHE A 232 -22.46 25.04 15.85
N GLY A 233 -22.90 24.35 16.90
CA GLY A 233 -24.12 24.69 17.66
C GLY A 233 -25.43 24.36 16.92
N ASN A 234 -25.35 23.82 15.70
CA ASN A 234 -26.48 23.42 14.88
C ASN A 234 -26.09 22.25 13.96
N MET A 235 -27.04 21.81 13.13
CA MET A 235 -26.87 20.69 12.19
C MET A 235 -26.99 21.13 10.72
N ASP A 236 -26.88 22.43 10.45
CA ASP A 236 -27.17 23.00 9.13
C ASP A 236 -26.19 22.49 8.08
N GLN A 237 -24.91 22.39 8.45
CA GLN A 237 -23.87 21.84 7.59
C GLN A 237 -24.18 20.38 7.23
N ARG A 238 -24.51 19.53 8.21
CA ARG A 238 -24.94 18.15 7.96
C ARG A 238 -26.14 18.08 7.03
N ASN A 239 -27.18 18.86 7.31
CA ASN A 239 -28.42 18.85 6.55
C ASN A 239 -28.15 19.22 5.08
N TYR A 240 -27.32 20.25 4.86
CA TYR A 240 -26.89 20.64 3.53
C TYR A 240 -26.07 19.55 2.82
N VAL A 241 -25.17 18.86 3.53
CA VAL A 241 -24.43 17.72 2.96
C VAL A 241 -25.35 16.53 2.65
N MET A 242 -26.32 16.24 3.50
CA MET A 242 -27.31 15.18 3.27
C MET A 242 -28.17 15.47 2.04
N SER A 243 -28.51 16.74 1.77
CA SER A 243 -29.21 17.14 0.55
C SER A 243 -28.33 17.18 -0.71
N GLY A 244 -27.07 16.73 -0.64
CA GLY A 244 -26.14 16.71 -1.78
C GLY A 244 -25.29 17.97 -1.94
N GLY A 245 -25.38 18.92 -1.01
CA GLY A 245 -24.57 20.13 -1.01
C GLY A 245 -23.14 19.91 -0.52
N HIS A 246 -22.25 20.81 -0.92
CA HIS A 246 -20.85 20.84 -0.49
C HIS A 246 -20.55 22.21 0.15
N PRO A 247 -20.55 22.32 1.49
CA PRO A 247 -20.34 23.58 2.20
C PRO A 247 -19.01 24.25 1.83
N ARG A 248 -19.01 25.59 1.76
CA ARG A 248 -17.77 26.38 1.59
C ARG A 248 -17.12 26.79 2.91
N THR A 249 -17.41 26.08 4.00
CA THR A 249 -16.82 26.39 5.31
C THR A 249 -15.35 25.96 5.37
N PRO A 250 -14.48 26.64 6.15
CA PRO A 250 -13.07 26.25 6.26
C PRO A 250 -12.87 24.80 6.73
N PHE A 251 -13.71 24.34 7.65
CA PHE A 251 -13.68 22.96 8.14
C PHE A 251 -14.02 21.94 7.05
N TYR A 252 -15.07 22.19 6.26
CA TYR A 252 -15.45 21.31 5.16
C TYR A 252 -14.41 21.33 4.03
N GLN A 253 -13.82 22.48 3.72
CA GLN A 253 -12.72 22.58 2.74
C GLN A 253 -11.49 21.78 3.17
N ALA A 254 -11.11 21.83 4.45
CA ALA A 254 -10.04 20.99 4.99
C ALA A 254 -10.38 19.49 4.86
N PHE A 255 -11.65 19.12 5.13
CA PHE A 255 -12.13 17.75 4.90
C PHE A 255 -12.04 17.36 3.42
N LEU A 256 -12.38 18.23 2.48
CA LEU A 256 -12.31 17.93 1.05
C LEU A 256 -10.90 17.65 0.56
N LYS A 257 -9.88 18.32 1.11
CA LYS A 257 -8.46 18.03 0.81
C LYS A 257 -8.09 16.60 1.25
N LEU A 258 -8.49 16.22 2.46
CA LEU A 258 -8.37 14.84 2.95
C LEU A 258 -9.12 13.85 2.02
N ALA A 259 -10.40 14.11 1.73
CA ALA A 259 -11.21 13.24 0.90
C ALA A 259 -10.61 13.05 -0.50
N LYS A 260 -10.15 14.13 -1.15
CA LYS A 260 -9.49 14.09 -2.45
C LYS A 260 -8.25 13.19 -2.43
N SER A 261 -7.36 13.34 -1.45
CA SER A 261 -6.14 12.53 -1.39
C SER A 261 -6.42 11.03 -1.30
N ILE A 262 -7.39 10.61 -0.47
CA ILE A 262 -7.76 9.21 -0.29
C ILE A 262 -8.53 8.67 -1.50
N TRP A 263 -9.35 9.51 -2.12
CA TRP A 263 -10.02 9.18 -3.38
C TRP A 263 -9.01 8.91 -4.50
N LEU A 264 -8.02 9.79 -4.67
CA LEU A 264 -6.97 9.63 -5.68
C LEU A 264 -6.13 8.38 -5.43
N LEU A 265 -5.76 8.11 -4.18
CA LEU A 265 -5.06 6.89 -3.79
C LEU A 265 -5.85 5.63 -4.20
N HIS A 266 -7.16 5.62 -3.96
CA HIS A 266 -8.01 4.52 -4.40
C HIS A 266 -8.12 4.42 -5.92
N ARG A 267 -8.27 5.54 -6.63
CA ARG A 267 -8.31 5.50 -8.10
C ARG A 267 -7.04 4.84 -8.63
N LEU A 268 -5.87 5.26 -8.14
CA LEU A 268 -4.60 4.61 -8.49
C LEU A 268 -4.57 3.13 -8.12
N ALA A 269 -5.03 2.73 -6.93
CA ALA A 269 -5.01 1.32 -6.50
C ALA A 269 -5.71 0.39 -7.50
N TYR A 270 -6.81 0.87 -8.09
CA TYR A 270 -7.62 0.13 -9.06
C TYR A 270 -7.16 0.30 -10.51
N SER A 271 -6.20 1.20 -10.77
CA SER A 271 -5.56 1.34 -12.08
C SER A 271 -4.50 0.26 -12.35
N PHE A 272 -3.91 -0.34 -11.31
CA PHE A 272 -2.93 -1.41 -11.48
C PHE A 272 -3.59 -2.72 -11.92
N ASP A 273 -2.84 -3.54 -12.67
CA ASP A 273 -3.18 -4.92 -12.99
C ASP A 273 -2.03 -5.86 -12.59
N PRO A 274 -2.19 -6.72 -11.55
CA PRO A 274 -3.34 -6.83 -10.67
C PRO A 274 -3.53 -5.58 -9.78
N LYS A 275 -4.78 -5.33 -9.36
CA LYS A 275 -5.13 -4.21 -8.47
C LYS A 275 -4.33 -4.26 -7.17
N VAL A 276 -3.97 -3.09 -6.65
CA VAL A 276 -3.29 -2.96 -5.36
C VAL A 276 -4.22 -3.43 -4.24
N LYS A 277 -3.69 -4.27 -3.35
CA LYS A 277 -4.45 -4.76 -2.20
C LYS A 277 -4.09 -3.98 -0.95
N VAL A 278 -5.08 -3.44 -0.26
CA VAL A 278 -4.90 -2.80 1.04
C VAL A 278 -4.95 -3.85 2.16
N PHE A 279 -4.11 -3.73 3.17
CA PHE A 279 -4.18 -4.52 4.40
C PHE A 279 -4.17 -3.63 5.64
N GLN A 280 -4.85 -4.09 6.68
CA GLN A 280 -4.98 -3.36 7.95
C GLN A 280 -4.42 -4.18 9.10
N VAL A 281 -3.79 -3.51 10.05
CA VAL A 281 -3.17 -4.14 11.21
C VAL A 281 -4.12 -4.04 12.40
N LYS A 282 -4.42 -5.18 13.01
CA LYS A 282 -5.25 -5.23 14.22
C LYS A 282 -4.44 -4.81 15.44
N LYS A 283 -5.08 -4.06 16.33
CA LYS A 283 -4.56 -3.80 17.68
C LYS A 283 -4.23 -5.12 18.41
N GLY A 284 -3.13 -5.11 19.16
CA GLY A 284 -2.61 -6.27 19.90
C GLY A 284 -1.81 -7.25 19.06
N SER A 285 -1.70 -7.04 17.74
CA SER A 285 -0.83 -7.84 16.88
C SER A 285 0.65 -7.61 17.22
N ASP A 286 1.48 -8.62 16.99
CA ASP A 286 2.93 -8.47 17.04
C ASP A 286 3.43 -7.51 15.96
N PHE A 287 4.35 -6.62 16.33
CA PHE A 287 5.05 -5.79 15.38
C PHE A 287 5.91 -6.63 14.43
N SER A 288 5.82 -6.33 13.15
CA SER A 288 6.58 -6.98 12.08
C SER A 288 7.21 -5.90 11.21
N GLU A 289 8.53 -5.71 11.34
CA GLU A 289 9.29 -4.73 10.56
C GLU A 289 9.12 -4.91 9.04
N ILE A 290 8.82 -6.11 8.55
CA ILE A 290 8.59 -6.35 7.11
C ILE A 290 7.29 -5.70 6.61
N HIS A 291 6.25 -5.61 7.45
CA HIS A 291 4.90 -5.20 7.06
C HIS A 291 4.45 -3.89 7.71
N MET A 292 5.21 -3.42 8.69
CA MET A 292 4.82 -2.33 9.57
C MET A 292 5.98 -1.37 9.80
N GLU A 293 5.65 -0.08 9.82
CA GLU A 293 6.55 1.02 10.18
C GLU A 293 6.01 1.69 11.44
N SER A 294 6.86 1.98 12.42
CA SER A 294 6.42 2.74 13.59
C SER A 294 6.35 4.23 13.30
N VAL A 295 5.24 4.88 13.68
CA VAL A 295 5.13 6.36 13.64
C VAL A 295 5.98 7.07 14.70
N VAL A 296 6.46 6.33 15.71
CA VAL A 296 7.38 6.84 16.72
C VAL A 296 8.79 6.40 16.35
N LYS A 297 9.69 7.37 16.21
CA LYS A 297 11.11 7.12 15.93
C LYS A 297 11.86 6.74 17.21
N ASN A 298 13.05 6.16 17.06
CA ASN A 298 13.99 5.87 18.15
C ASN A 298 13.38 5.03 19.29
N ILE A 299 12.58 4.02 18.93
CA ILE A 299 12.02 3.09 19.92
C ILE A 299 13.15 2.25 20.50
N ILE A 300 13.22 2.19 21.82
CA ILE A 300 14.17 1.36 22.55
C ILE A 300 13.48 0.04 22.83
N LEU A 301 14.04 -1.04 22.28
CA LEU A 301 13.60 -2.40 22.55
C LEU A 301 14.53 -2.98 23.62
N ASP A 302 13.97 -3.40 24.76
CA ASP A 302 14.74 -4.09 25.79
C ASP A 302 15.13 -5.48 25.24
N GLU A 303 16.43 -5.80 25.24
CA GLU A 303 16.94 -7.11 24.79
C GLU A 303 16.33 -8.23 25.64
N GLY A 304 15.56 -9.13 25.00
CA GLY A 304 14.86 -10.24 25.66
C GLY A 304 13.39 -10.00 26.00
N ALA A 305 12.83 -8.82 25.72
CA ALA A 305 11.40 -8.56 25.86
C ALA A 305 10.57 -9.22 24.74
N GLU A 306 9.29 -9.49 25.01
CA GLU A 306 8.33 -9.88 23.97
C GLU A 306 8.30 -8.85 22.84
N ARG A 307 7.98 -9.31 21.62
CA ARG A 307 7.82 -8.42 20.46
C ARG A 307 6.84 -7.28 20.81
N PRO A 308 7.18 -6.02 20.48
CA PRO A 308 6.28 -4.91 20.70
C PRO A 308 4.90 -5.17 20.11
N LYS A 309 3.86 -4.80 20.85
CA LYS A 309 2.48 -4.94 20.39
C LYS A 309 2.00 -3.66 19.73
N VAL A 310 1.24 -3.80 18.65
CA VAL A 310 0.58 -2.69 17.98
C VAL A 310 -0.52 -2.15 18.88
N GLY A 311 -0.43 -0.87 19.25
CA GLY A 311 -1.46 -0.15 19.97
C GLY A 311 -2.62 0.28 19.07
N LEU A 312 -2.29 0.92 17.95
CA LEU A 312 -3.26 1.38 16.95
C LEU A 312 -2.62 1.46 15.56
N MET A 313 -3.44 1.39 14.52
CA MET A 313 -3.03 1.61 13.13
C MET A 313 -3.30 3.07 12.74
N VAL A 314 -2.29 3.78 12.26
CA VAL A 314 -2.42 5.17 11.80
C VAL A 314 -2.66 5.24 10.28
N MET A 315 -2.09 4.30 9.52
CA MET A 315 -2.29 4.18 8.07
C MET A 315 -2.27 2.69 7.67
N PRO A 316 -3.17 2.22 6.79
CA PRO A 316 -3.08 0.86 6.26
C PRO A 316 -1.81 0.68 5.42
N GLY A 317 -1.43 -0.58 5.23
CA GLY A 317 -0.38 -0.96 4.28
C GLY A 317 -0.98 -1.41 2.96
N PHE A 318 -0.12 -1.56 1.94
CA PHE A 318 -0.53 -1.91 0.59
C PHE A 318 0.40 -2.96 -0.03
N LEU A 319 -0.16 -3.82 -0.88
CA LEU A 319 0.55 -4.81 -1.67
C LEU A 319 0.42 -4.44 -3.15
N ILE A 320 1.55 -4.12 -3.77
CA ILE A 320 1.66 -3.78 -5.20
C ILE A 320 2.44 -4.91 -5.88
N GLY A 321 1.74 -5.84 -6.52
CA GLY A 321 2.36 -7.08 -6.99
C GLY A 321 3.00 -7.84 -5.83
N THR A 322 4.33 -7.92 -5.82
CA THR A 322 5.14 -8.54 -4.75
C THR A 322 5.73 -7.54 -3.76
N SER A 323 5.59 -6.23 -4.01
CA SER A 323 6.13 -5.17 -3.16
C SER A 323 5.15 -4.80 -2.04
N VAL A 324 5.69 -4.52 -0.86
CA VAL A 324 4.93 -4.11 0.34
C VAL A 324 5.20 -2.65 0.64
N ILE A 325 4.13 -1.86 0.74
CA ILE A 325 4.17 -0.58 1.45
C ILE A 325 3.69 -0.86 2.87
N GLN A 326 4.54 -0.61 3.85
CA GLN A 326 4.29 -0.93 5.25
C GLN A 326 3.09 -0.14 5.79
N SER A 327 2.33 -0.78 6.69
CA SER A 327 1.31 -0.08 7.48
C SER A 327 1.98 0.76 8.56
N ARG A 328 1.57 2.01 8.71
CA ARG A 328 2.07 2.86 9.80
C ARG A 328 1.30 2.59 11.08
N VAL A 329 2.00 2.18 12.12
CA VAL A 329 1.43 1.76 13.40
C VAL A 329 2.05 2.49 14.58
N TYR A 330 1.28 2.65 15.63
CA TYR A 330 1.78 3.09 16.93
C TYR A 330 2.00 1.87 17.83
N LEU A 331 3.17 1.74 18.45
CA LEU A 331 3.47 0.62 19.35
C LEU A 331 3.13 1.01 20.79
N SER A 332 2.37 0.16 21.48
CA SER A 332 1.91 0.44 22.85
C SER A 332 2.93 -0.05 23.87
N GLY A 333 3.14 0.73 24.93
CA GLY A 333 3.98 0.32 26.07
C GLY A 333 5.49 0.30 25.79
N VAL A 334 5.93 0.87 24.66
CA VAL A 334 7.35 0.97 24.31
C VAL A 334 7.98 2.26 24.86
N LYS A 335 9.28 2.19 25.18
CA LYS A 335 10.13 3.35 25.50
C LYS A 335 10.69 3.95 24.20
N SER A 336 10.97 5.25 24.18
CA SER A 336 11.56 5.93 23.02
C SER A 336 12.59 6.96 23.52
N ALA A 337 13.77 6.99 22.90
CA ALA A 337 14.80 7.99 23.16
C ALA A 337 14.42 9.35 22.53
N ASP A 338 14.89 10.44 23.12
CA ASP A 338 14.62 11.81 22.65
C ASP A 338 15.24 12.12 21.29
#